data_AF-A0A257LJ64-F1
#
_entry.id   AF-A0A257LJ64-F1
#
_cell.length_a   1.000
_cell.length_b   1.000
_cell.length_c   1.000
_cell.angle_alpha   90.00
_cell.angle_beta   90.00
_cell.angle_gamma   90.00
#
_symmetry.space_group_name_H-M   'P 1'
#
loop_
_entity.id
_entity.type
_entity.pdbx_description
1 polymer ?
#
loop_
_entity_poly.entity_id
_entity_poly.type
_entity_poly.pdbx_seq_one_letter_code
_entity_poly.pdbx_strand_id
1 'polypeptide(L)'
;MAMPFPLSELILNLGRSRPATVRIDSIAKTDTGVMLHGSLRQHSEEASRSARRYVEDLRRDRAIGPLFESITLTSFTREGTTENHQFEINFKLKPTKGMRR
;
A
#
# COMPACT_ATOMS: atom_id res chain seq x y z
N MET A 1 2.54 14.69 12.58
CA MET A 1 1.60 15.26 11.59
C MET A 1 0.23 14.63 11.72
N ALA A 2 -0.87 15.38 11.68
CA ALA A 2 -2.22 14.78 11.61
C ALA A 2 -2.51 14.28 10.18
N MET A 3 -3.25 13.18 10.04
CA MET A 3 -3.67 12.72 8.72
C MET A 3 -4.80 13.63 8.21
N PRO A 4 -4.81 14.03 6.93
CA PRO A 4 -5.86 14.88 6.37
C PRO A 4 -7.18 14.12 6.11
N PHE A 5 -7.27 12.87 6.55
CA PHE A 5 -8.42 11.98 6.40
C PHE A 5 -8.52 11.03 7.61
N PRO A 6 -9.71 10.42 7.86
CA PRO A 6 -9.87 9.41 8.89
C PRO A 6 -9.09 8.13 8.56
N LEU A 7 -8.21 7.69 9.47
CA LEU A 7 -7.42 6.46 9.27
C LEU A 7 -8.32 5.21 9.15
N SER A 8 -9.43 5.18 9.88
CA SER A 8 -10.40 4.09 9.83
C SER A 8 -11.01 3.91 8.44
N GLU A 9 -11.31 5.01 7.74
CA GLU A 9 -11.85 4.97 6.38
C GLU A 9 -10.81 4.44 5.38
N LEU A 10 -9.55 4.87 5.51
CA LEU A 10 -8.45 4.31 4.72
C LEU A 10 -8.33 2.79 4.93
N ILE A 11 -8.36 2.32 6.18
CA ILE A 11 -8.25 0.89 6.50
C ILE A 11 -9.40 0.10 5.85
N LEU A 12 -10.63 0.62 5.91
CA LEU A 12 -11.79 -0.02 5.27
C LEU A 12 -11.63 -0.08 3.74
N ASN A 13 -11.17 1.01 3.12
CA ASN A 13 -10.97 1.06 1.68
C ASN A 13 -9.83 0.13 1.22
N LEU A 14 -8.72 0.05 1.98
CA LEU A 14 -7.65 -0.92 1.75
C LEU A 14 -8.16 -2.37 1.88
N GLY A 15 -9.00 -2.65 2.88
CA GLY A 15 -9.61 -3.97 3.06
C GLY A 15 -10.49 -4.39 1.87
N ARG A 16 -11.22 -3.44 1.26
CA ARG A 16 -12.08 -3.68 0.09
C ARG A 16 -11.31 -3.81 -1.22
N SER A 17 -10.21 -3.07 -1.39
CA SER A 17 -9.41 -3.09 -2.61
C SER A 17 -8.39 -4.24 -2.66
N ARG A 18 -8.12 -4.87 -1.52
CA ARG A 18 -7.17 -5.99 -1.37
C ARG A 18 -7.56 -7.19 -2.27
N PRO A 19 -6.66 -7.64 -3.16
CA PRO A 19 -6.83 -8.90 -3.90
C PRO A 19 -6.94 -10.10 -2.95
N ALA A 20 -7.65 -11.16 -3.36
CA ALA A 20 -7.85 -12.35 -2.53
C ALA A 20 -6.53 -13.02 -2.10
N THR A 21 -5.48 -12.91 -2.93
CA THR A 21 -4.15 -13.51 -2.71
C THR A 21 -3.23 -12.69 -1.81
N VAL A 22 -3.58 -11.43 -1.52
CA VAL A 22 -2.78 -10.50 -0.71
C VAL A 22 -3.28 -10.51 0.72
N ARG A 23 -2.45 -10.72 1.73
CA ARG A 23 -2.76 -10.47 3.14
C ARG A 23 -2.12 -9.15 3.58
N ILE A 24 -2.85 -8.34 4.34
CA ILE A 24 -2.30 -7.12 4.96
C ILE A 24 -1.86 -7.49 6.38
N ASP A 25 -0.59 -7.23 6.67
CA ASP A 25 0.05 -7.68 7.91
C ASP A 25 0.17 -6.52 8.90
N SER A 26 0.48 -5.33 8.40
CA SER A 26 0.45 -4.11 9.20
C SER A 26 0.20 -2.86 8.36
N ILE A 27 -0.38 -1.86 9.00
CA ILE A 27 -0.53 -0.51 8.45
C ILE A 27 0.04 0.43 9.52
N ALA A 28 1.07 1.16 9.14
CA ALA A 28 1.78 2.07 10.04
C ALA A 28 1.76 3.49 9.46
N LYS A 29 1.69 4.48 10.33
CA LYS A 29 1.89 5.87 9.95
C LYS A 29 3.39 6.17 9.93
N THR A 30 3.82 6.93 8.93
CA THR A 30 5.18 7.44 8.81
C THR A 30 5.19 8.96 8.87
N ASP A 31 6.38 9.57 8.84
CA ASP A 31 6.51 11.03 8.80
C ASP A 31 5.96 11.63 7.50
N THR A 32 5.98 10.85 6.42
CA THR A 32 5.58 11.30 5.07
C THR A 32 4.22 10.73 4.62
N GLY A 33 3.62 9.80 5.38
CA GLY A 33 2.28 9.29 5.11
C GLY A 33 1.99 7.95 5.80
N VAL A 34 1.76 6.91 5.00
CA VAL A 34 1.37 5.57 5.49
C VAL A 34 2.23 4.51 4.82
N MET A 35 2.60 3.49 5.58
CA MET A 35 3.29 2.31 5.10
C MET A 35 2.40 1.09 5.33
N LEU A 36 2.27 0.26 4.31
CA LEU A 36 1.55 -1.00 4.35
C LEU A 36 2.55 -2.14 4.15
N HIS A 37 2.58 -3.06 5.09
CA HIS A 37 3.25 -4.34 4.92
C HIS A 37 2.21 -5.42 4.68
N GLY A 38 2.52 -6.32 3.77
CA GLY A 38 1.66 -7.44 3.47
C GLY A 38 2.43 -8.62 2.90
N SER A 39 1.72 -9.74 2.86
CA SER A 39 2.20 -10.98 2.29
C SER A 39 1.35 -11.39 1.10
N LEU A 40 1.95 -12.09 0.16
CA LEU A 40 1.32 -12.59 -1.05
C LEU A 40 1.67 -14.06 -1.21
N ARG A 41 0.65 -14.90 -1.40
CA ARG A 41 0.82 -16.35 -1.57
C ARG A 41 0.58 -16.77 -3.01
N GLN A 42 1.59 -16.69 -3.87
CA GLN A 42 1.55 -17.06 -5.29
C GLN A 42 2.94 -17.46 -5.81
N HIS A 43 3.01 -18.19 -6.93
CA HIS A 43 4.29 -18.47 -7.58
C HIS A 43 5.01 -17.18 -7.99
N SER A 44 6.35 -17.18 -7.85
CA SER A 44 7.16 -15.96 -7.83
C SER A 44 7.02 -15.01 -9.03
N GLU A 45 6.79 -15.53 -10.25
CA GLU A 45 6.59 -14.66 -11.42
C GLU A 45 5.24 -13.93 -11.38
N GLU A 46 4.19 -14.62 -10.95
CA GLU A 46 2.85 -14.03 -10.80
C GLU A 46 2.78 -13.11 -9.59
N ALA A 47 3.58 -13.41 -8.56
CA ALA A 47 3.59 -12.67 -7.30
C ALA A 47 4.02 -11.21 -7.52
N SER A 48 5.13 -10.99 -8.23
CA SER A 48 5.62 -9.64 -8.56
C SER A 48 4.62 -8.86 -9.43
N ARG A 49 4.02 -9.53 -10.42
CA ARG A 49 2.97 -8.93 -11.26
C ARG A 49 1.75 -8.51 -10.45
N SER A 50 1.32 -9.37 -9.52
CA SER A 50 0.14 -9.12 -8.68
C SER A 50 0.38 -7.99 -7.68
N ALA A 51 1.58 -7.91 -7.07
CA ALA A 51 1.94 -6.79 -6.19
C ALA A 51 1.96 -5.45 -6.94
N ARG A 52 2.53 -5.41 -8.15
CA ARG A 52 2.51 -4.20 -9.00
C ARG A 52 1.10 -3.81 -9.41
N ARG A 53 0.28 -4.80 -9.82
CA ARG A 53 -1.13 -4.57 -10.17
C ARG A 53 -1.91 -4.01 -8.99
N TYR A 54 -1.69 -4.54 -7.79
CA TYR A 54 -2.35 -4.01 -6.59
C TYR A 54 -2.01 -2.53 -6.35
N VAL A 55 -0.74 -2.14 -6.51
CA VAL A 55 -0.36 -0.71 -6.45
C VAL A 55 -1.06 0.13 -7.51
N GLU A 56 -1.16 -0.35 -8.75
CA GLU A 56 -1.91 0.36 -9.80
C GLU A 56 -3.40 0.49 -9.48
N ASP A 57 -4.02 -0.57 -8.95
CA ASP A 57 -5.41 -0.56 -8.54
C ASP A 57 -5.64 0.46 -7.40
N LEU A 58 -4.74 0.50 -6.41
CA LEU A 58 -4.77 1.50 -5.32
C LEU A 58 -4.62 2.95 -5.83
N ARG A 59 -3.77 3.18 -6.84
CA ARG A 59 -3.60 4.50 -7.47
C ARG A 59 -4.87 4.95 -8.20
N ARG A 60 -5.60 4.01 -8.80
CA ARG A 60 -6.82 4.27 -9.59
C ARG A 60 -8.09 4.29 -8.74
N ASP A 61 -8.04 3.72 -7.54
CA ASP A 61 -9.16 3.70 -6.60
C ASP A 61 -9.57 5.13 -6.24
N ARG A 62 -10.87 5.43 -6.41
CA ARG A 62 -11.41 6.79 -6.23
C ARG A 62 -11.39 7.26 -4.78
N ALA A 63 -11.36 6.34 -3.82
CA ALA A 63 -11.34 6.64 -2.40
C ALA A 63 -9.91 6.68 -1.83
N ILE A 64 -8.94 6.02 -2.49
CA ILE A 64 -7.55 5.93 -2.01
C ILE A 64 -6.63 6.85 -2.80
N GLY A 65 -6.60 6.74 -4.13
CA GLY A 65 -5.66 7.44 -5.01
C GLY A 65 -5.58 8.95 -4.76
N PRO A 66 -6.71 9.68 -4.70
CA PRO A 66 -6.71 11.13 -4.47
C PRO A 66 -6.12 11.58 -3.13
N LEU A 67 -6.01 10.70 -2.13
CA LEU A 67 -5.48 11.04 -0.80
C LEU A 67 -3.95 11.20 -0.78
N PHE A 68 -3.25 10.62 -1.77
CA PHE A 68 -1.80 10.50 -1.78
C PHE A 68 -1.17 11.21 -2.98
N GLU A 69 0.04 11.71 -2.81
CA GLU A 69 0.91 12.20 -3.89
C GLU A 69 1.44 11.03 -4.71
N SER A 70 1.85 9.96 -4.02
CA SER A 70 2.34 8.74 -4.64
C SER A 70 2.01 7.52 -3.78
N ILE A 71 1.83 6.38 -4.45
CA ILE A 71 1.66 5.06 -3.84
C ILE A 71 2.66 4.14 -4.53
N THR A 72 3.63 3.58 -3.84
CA THR A 72 4.78 2.90 -4.47
C THR A 72 5.13 1.61 -3.76
N LEU A 73 5.36 0.54 -4.53
CA LEU A 73 5.96 -0.70 -4.03
C LEU A 73 7.45 -0.43 -3.72
N THR A 74 7.81 -0.39 -2.44
CA THR A 74 9.18 -0.07 -1.97
C THR A 74 10.01 -1.30 -1.69
N SER A 75 9.37 -2.42 -1.35
CA SER A 75 10.04 -3.69 -1.12
C SER A 75 9.19 -4.86 -1.63
N PHE A 76 9.86 -5.89 -2.12
CA PHE A 76 9.25 -7.16 -2.51
C PHE A 76 10.28 -8.29 -2.37
N THR A 77 10.07 -9.17 -1.39
CA THR A 77 11.06 -10.17 -0.99
C THR A 77 10.40 -11.54 -0.88
N ARG A 78 11.07 -12.59 -1.35
CA ARG A 78 10.61 -13.97 -1.15
C ARG A 78 10.93 -14.41 0.29
N GLU A 79 9.97 -15.05 0.96
CA GLU A 79 10.14 -15.56 2.33
C GLU A 79 10.06 -17.09 2.34
N GLY A 80 11.22 -17.74 2.54
CA GLY A 80 11.32 -19.20 2.61
C GLY A 80 10.99 -19.88 1.28
N THR A 81 9.75 -20.38 1.16
CA THR A 81 9.28 -21.14 -0.02
C THR A 81 9.09 -20.25 -1.25
N THR A 82 8.97 -20.85 -2.43
CA THR A 82 8.77 -20.12 -3.71
C THR A 82 7.41 -19.43 -3.82
N GLU A 83 6.49 -19.69 -2.89
CA GLU A 83 5.10 -19.21 -2.94
C GLU A 83 4.79 -18.07 -1.99
N ASN A 84 5.65 -17.79 -1.00
CA ASN A 84 5.39 -16.74 -0.02
C ASN A 84 6.29 -15.53 -0.30
N HIS A 85 5.67 -14.36 -0.44
CA HIS A 85 6.37 -13.12 -0.68
C HIS A 85 5.89 -12.05 0.28
N GLN A 86 6.83 -11.35 0.89
CA GLN A 86 6.58 -10.15 1.67
C GLN A 86 6.72 -8.92 0.77
N PHE A 87 5.89 -7.92 1.00
CA PHE A 87 5.96 -6.68 0.25
C PHE A 87 5.68 -5.47 1.14
N GLU A 88 6.16 -4.32 0.68
CA GLU A 88 5.95 -3.02 1.31
C GLU A 88 5.43 -2.02 0.28
N ILE A 89 4.36 -1.31 0.64
CA ILE A 89 3.81 -0.21 -0.15
C ILE A 89 3.87 1.06 0.69
N ASN A 90 4.57 2.08 0.18
CA ASN A 90 4.61 3.41 0.76
C ASN A 90 3.57 4.31 0.10
N PHE A 91 2.77 4.99 0.91
CA PHE A 91 1.77 5.97 0.52
C PHE A 91 2.22 7.34 1.01
N LYS A 92 2.71 8.18 0.10
CA LYS A 92 3.19 9.53 0.41
C LYS A 92 2.01 10.51 0.38
N LEU A 93 1.81 11.27 1.44
CA LEU A 93 0.77 12.30 1.49
C LEU A 93 1.10 13.47 0.57
N LYS A 94 0.04 14.11 0.05
CA LYS A 94 0.18 15.39 -0.64
C LYS A 94 0.69 16.46 0.33
N PRO A 95 1.62 17.33 -0.11
CA PRO A 95 2.02 18.47 0.70
C PRO A 95 0.79 19.37 0.93
N THR A 96 0.42 19.56 2.20
CA THR A 96 -0.61 20.54 2.55
C THR A 96 -0.09 21.94 2.25
N LYS A 97 -0.87 22.73 1.49
CA LYS A 97 -0.58 24.13 1.17
C LYS A 97 -0.39 24.89 2.50
N GLY A 98 0.87 25.16 2.85
CA GLY A 98 1.28 25.62 4.18
C GLY A 98 2.60 25.00 4.67
N MET A 99 3.03 23.89 4.07
CA MET A 99 4.30 23.23 4.37
C MET A 99 5.36 23.48 3.29
N ARG A 100 5.47 24.72 2.82
CA ARG A 100 6.72 25.24 2.23
C ARG A 100 7.53 25.79 3.41
N ARG A 101 8.51 25.02 3.88
CA ARG A 101 9.65 25.60 4.59
C ARG A 101 10.63 26.14 3.56
#